data_AF-A0A950DFP0-F1
#
_entry.id   AF-A0A950DFP0-F1
#
_cell.length_a   1.000
_cell.length_b   1.000
_cell.length_c   1.000
_cell.angle_alpha   90.00
_cell.angle_beta   90.00
_cell.angle_gamma   90.00
#
_symmetry.space_group_name_H-M   'P 1'
#
loop_
_entity.id
_entity.type
_entity.pdbx_description
1 polymer ?
#
loop_
_entity_poly.entity_id
_entity_poly.type
_entity_poly.pdbx_seq_one_letter_code
_entity_poly.pdbx_strand_id
1 'polypeptide(L)'
;METPPIPPEYVEFIALLYHEGRNVSRLFRHNAASKKTFTDLAGLSPDEAKAWDRLITLQQKAATAASAGAAQEVFKETLGCSVTDLANLFGSDGWHRVPNLGGTRWAAIAKSVQALGDAIDQKDEAATGKLIEEIRLMHHNTGTVKDKLAKLKAKRR
;
A
#
# COMPACT_ATOMS: atom_id res chain seq x y z
N MET A 1 26.99 -2.11 -11.70
CA MET A 1 25.81 -1.44 -11.13
C MET A 1 25.34 -2.34 -10.00
N GLU A 2 25.44 -1.88 -8.76
CA GLU A 2 24.89 -2.64 -7.63
C GLU A 2 23.37 -2.71 -7.79
N THR A 3 22.80 -3.91 -7.71
CA THR A 3 21.36 -4.09 -7.70
C THR A 3 20.80 -3.32 -6.50
N PRO A 4 19.78 -2.45 -6.68
CA PRO A 4 19.19 -1.76 -5.54
C PRO A 4 18.72 -2.81 -4.51
N PRO A 5 18.95 -2.58 -3.21
CA PRO A 5 18.64 -3.56 -2.17
C PRO A 5 17.15 -3.93 -2.11
N ILE A 6 16.29 -3.10 -2.71
CA ILE A 6 14.84 -3.27 -2.74
C ILE A 6 14.33 -2.95 -4.16
N PRO A 7 13.50 -3.82 -4.76
CA PRO A 7 12.85 -3.54 -6.04
C PRO A 7 11.97 -2.28 -5.96
N PRO A 8 12.05 -1.36 -6.94
CA PRO A 8 11.18 -0.16 -6.97
C PRO A 8 9.69 -0.48 -6.87
N GLU A 9 9.27 -1.59 -7.48
CA GLU A 9 7.89 -2.08 -7.46
C GLU A 9 7.37 -2.30 -6.04
N TYR A 10 8.20 -2.81 -5.13
CA TYR A 10 7.79 -3.08 -3.76
C TYR A 10 7.39 -1.78 -3.04
N VAL A 11 8.20 -0.73 -3.22
CA VAL A 11 7.93 0.60 -2.66
C VAL A 11 6.66 1.21 -3.26
N GLU A 12 6.43 1.03 -4.56
CA GLU A 12 5.22 1.47 -5.23
C GLU A 12 3.97 0.74 -4.73
N PHE A 13 4.07 -0.58 -4.48
CA PHE A 13 2.97 -1.35 -3.92
C PHE A 13 2.63 -0.93 -2.50
N ILE A 14 3.64 -0.73 -1.64
CA ILE A 14 3.42 -0.18 -0.30
C ILE A 14 2.68 1.16 -0.39
N ALA A 15 3.19 2.09 -1.20
CA ALA A 15 2.56 3.38 -1.39
C ALA A 15 1.11 3.27 -1.88
N LEU A 16 0.82 2.32 -2.78
CA LEU A 16 -0.54 2.07 -3.26
C LEU A 16 -1.48 1.61 -2.15
N LEU A 17 -1.01 0.76 -1.22
CA LEU A 17 -1.82 0.34 -0.07
C LEU A 17 -2.18 1.51 0.84
N TYR A 18 -1.22 2.38 1.18
CA TYR A 18 -1.50 3.58 1.97
C TYR A 18 -2.38 4.56 1.19
N HIS A 19 -2.18 4.69 -0.12
CA HIS A 19 -3.04 5.48 -0.98
C HIS A 19 -4.48 4.99 -0.86
N GLU A 20 -4.75 3.71 -1.05
CA GLU A 20 -6.11 3.18 -0.91
C GLU A 20 -6.65 3.32 0.53
N GLY A 21 -5.80 3.04 1.52
CA GLY A 21 -6.11 3.10 2.94
C GLY A 21 -6.57 4.47 3.43
N ARG A 22 -6.22 5.56 2.74
CA ARG A 22 -6.68 6.94 3.07
C ARG A 22 -8.19 7.07 3.24
N ASN A 23 -8.96 6.18 2.60
CA ASN A 23 -10.41 6.17 2.66
C ASN A 23 -10.97 5.65 3.99
N VAL A 24 -10.13 5.24 4.94
CA VAL A 24 -10.49 4.73 6.28
C VAL A 24 -11.42 5.65 7.07
N SER A 25 -11.42 6.96 6.80
CA SER A 25 -12.36 7.90 7.43
C SER A 25 -13.84 7.55 7.19
N ARG A 26 -14.14 6.83 6.11
CA ARG A 26 -15.48 6.29 5.81
C ARG A 26 -15.93 5.22 6.83
N LEU A 27 -14.98 4.51 7.44
CA LEU A 27 -15.24 3.46 8.42
C LEU A 27 -15.38 3.98 9.85
N PHE A 28 -14.82 5.16 10.16
CA PHE A 28 -14.89 5.75 11.50
C PHE A 28 -16.32 5.99 11.98
N ARG A 29 -17.24 6.37 11.08
CA ARG A 29 -18.66 6.61 11.40
C ARG A 29 -19.40 5.36 11.85
N HIS A 30 -18.82 4.19 11.62
CA HIS A 30 -19.42 2.90 11.93
C HIS A 30 -18.63 2.13 12.99
N ASN A 31 -17.66 2.78 13.65
CA ASN A 31 -16.73 2.15 14.59
C ASN A 31 -16.03 0.90 14.01
N ALA A 32 -15.90 0.83 12.69
CA ALA A 32 -15.32 -0.31 11.96
C ALA A 32 -13.80 -0.16 11.74
N ALA A 33 -13.21 0.94 12.21
CA ALA A 33 -11.77 1.21 12.25
C ALA A 33 -11.43 2.14 13.42
N SER A 34 -10.26 1.95 14.03
CA SER A 34 -9.77 2.77 15.14
C SER A 34 -9.28 4.13 14.63
N LYS A 35 -9.89 5.22 15.11
CA LYS A 35 -9.34 6.58 14.87
C LYS A 35 -7.92 6.68 15.40
N LYS A 36 -7.66 6.18 16.62
CA LYS A 36 -6.33 6.23 17.24
C LYS A 36 -5.23 5.64 16.33
N THR A 37 -5.54 4.57 15.61
CA THR A 37 -4.58 3.88 14.74
C THR A 37 -4.45 4.54 13.37
N PHE A 38 -5.55 5.06 12.82
CA PHE A 38 -5.61 5.47 11.41
C PHE A 38 -5.81 6.98 11.20
N THR A 39 -5.66 7.82 12.23
CA THR A 39 -5.84 9.27 12.11
C THR A 39 -4.91 9.88 11.07
N ASP A 40 -3.61 9.56 11.09
CA ASP A 40 -2.65 10.17 10.17
C ASP A 40 -2.86 9.71 8.73
N LEU A 41 -3.17 8.42 8.54
CA LEU A 41 -3.60 7.87 7.26
C LEU A 41 -4.87 8.55 6.72
N ALA A 42 -5.88 8.76 7.57
CA ALA A 42 -7.10 9.48 7.23
C ALA A 42 -6.87 10.96 6.90
N GLY A 43 -5.72 11.51 7.33
CA GLY A 43 -5.28 12.86 7.01
C GLY A 43 -4.66 13.01 5.62
N LEU A 44 -4.49 11.94 4.85
CA LEU A 44 -4.17 12.04 3.42
C LEU A 44 -5.34 12.68 2.65
N SER A 45 -5.02 13.39 1.56
CA SER A 45 -6.04 14.10 0.78
C SER A 45 -7.09 13.14 0.19
N PRO A 46 -8.38 13.52 0.16
CA PRO A 46 -9.37 12.75 -0.61
C PRO A 46 -9.11 12.83 -2.13
N ASP A 47 -8.44 13.89 -2.60
CA ASP A 47 -7.99 14.03 -3.97
C ASP A 47 -6.88 13.00 -4.28
N GLU A 48 -7.10 12.17 -5.30
CA GLU A 48 -6.19 11.06 -5.60
C GLU A 48 -4.79 11.52 -5.96
N ALA A 49 -4.65 12.64 -6.69
CA ALA A 49 -3.36 13.14 -7.15
C ALA A 49 -2.58 13.75 -5.98
N LYS A 50 -3.23 14.61 -5.18
CA LYS A 50 -2.60 15.20 -3.99
C LYS A 50 -2.18 14.15 -2.96
N ALA A 51 -3.00 13.11 -2.78
CA ALA A 51 -2.63 12.00 -1.90
C ALA A 51 -1.41 11.24 -2.44
N TRP A 52 -1.37 10.99 -3.75
CA TRP A 52 -0.25 10.29 -4.38
C TRP A 52 1.04 11.10 -4.29
N ASP A 53 0.99 12.41 -4.55
CA ASP A 53 2.16 13.30 -4.46
C ASP A 53 2.78 13.30 -3.07
N ARG A 54 1.95 13.31 -2.00
CA ARG A 54 2.45 13.20 -0.62
C ARG A 54 3.19 11.89 -0.37
N LEU A 55 2.81 10.81 -1.04
CA LEU A 55 3.45 9.51 -0.90
C LEU A 55 4.76 9.41 -1.70
N ILE A 56 5.01 10.26 -2.69
CA ILE A 56 6.24 10.24 -3.49
C ILE A 56 7.47 10.50 -2.61
N THR A 57 7.41 11.45 -1.69
CA THR A 57 8.53 11.71 -0.77
C THR A 57 8.80 10.51 0.13
N LEU A 58 7.77 9.76 0.53
CA LEU A 58 7.95 8.52 1.31
C LEU A 58 8.53 7.41 0.44
N GLN A 59 8.09 7.29 -0.82
CA GLN A 59 8.66 6.34 -1.77
C GLN A 59 10.15 6.61 -2.00
N GLN A 60 10.55 7.86 -2.19
CA GLN A 60 11.96 8.23 -2.38
C GLN A 60 12.83 7.86 -1.17
N LYS A 61 12.33 8.09 0.06
CA LYS A 61 13.02 7.69 1.29
C LYS A 61 13.07 6.17 1.47
N ALA A 62 11.96 5.48 1.19
CA ALA A 62 11.89 4.03 1.30
C ALA A 62 12.75 3.31 0.25
N ALA A 63 12.93 3.89 -0.93
CA ALA A 63 13.77 3.34 -1.99
C ALA A 63 15.26 3.31 -1.62
N THR A 64 15.70 4.10 -0.63
CA THR A 64 17.08 4.09 -0.12
C THR A 64 17.25 3.19 1.11
N ALA A 65 16.19 2.49 1.55
CA ALA A 65 16.26 1.62 2.71
C ALA A 65 17.09 0.35 2.44
N ALA A 66 17.71 -0.19 3.48
CA ALA A 66 18.58 -1.36 3.38
C ALA A 66 17.82 -2.70 3.34
N SER A 67 16.54 -2.71 3.70
CA SER A 67 15.69 -3.90 3.78
C SER A 67 14.23 -3.55 3.53
N ALA A 68 13.44 -4.54 3.15
CA ALA A 68 12.01 -4.40 2.93
C ALA A 68 11.28 -3.96 4.22
N GLY A 69 11.68 -4.48 5.38
CA GLY A 69 11.20 -4.01 6.68
C GLY A 69 11.52 -2.53 6.95
N ALA A 70 12.75 -2.09 6.66
CA ALA A 70 13.13 -0.68 6.83
C ALA A 70 12.36 0.24 5.87
N ALA A 71 12.07 -0.20 4.64
CA ALA A 71 11.22 0.53 3.71
C ALA A 71 9.77 0.67 4.23
N GLN A 72 9.19 -0.38 4.83
CA GLN A 72 7.86 -0.29 5.45
C GLN A 72 7.85 0.69 6.63
N GLU A 73 8.90 0.71 7.45
CA GLU A 73 8.98 1.56 8.64
C GLU A 73 8.90 3.05 8.28
N VAL A 74 9.51 3.48 7.16
CA VAL A 74 9.40 4.85 6.64
C VAL A 74 7.95 5.31 6.51
N PHE A 75 7.08 4.45 5.97
CA PHE A 75 5.65 4.78 5.84
C PHE A 75 4.94 4.74 7.18
N LYS A 76 5.22 3.72 8.00
CA LYS A 76 4.59 3.53 9.31
C LYS A 76 4.87 4.69 10.26
N GLU A 77 6.12 5.16 10.34
CA GLU A 77 6.50 6.32 11.16
C GLU A 77 5.74 7.59 10.74
N THR A 78 5.45 7.74 9.46
CA THR A 78 4.77 8.93 8.93
C THR A 78 3.24 8.83 8.99
N LEU A 79 2.67 7.64 8.80
CA LEU A 79 1.23 7.43 8.61
C LEU A 79 0.55 6.69 9.77
N GLY A 80 1.32 6.31 10.80
CA GLY A 80 0.82 5.83 12.09
C GLY A 80 0.34 4.37 12.10
N CYS A 81 0.41 3.67 10.97
CA CYS A 81 -0.02 2.28 10.84
C CYS A 81 0.92 1.48 9.95
N SER A 82 1.00 0.17 10.16
CA SER A 82 1.81 -0.77 9.37
C SER A 82 1.06 -1.33 8.15
N VAL A 83 1.77 -2.04 7.26
CA VAL A 83 1.13 -2.82 6.18
C VAL A 83 0.22 -3.91 6.76
N THR A 84 0.59 -4.50 7.90
CA THR A 84 -0.26 -5.45 8.65
C THR A 84 -1.56 -4.81 9.11
N ASP A 85 -1.50 -3.58 9.63
CA ASP A 85 -2.70 -2.84 10.01
C ASP A 85 -3.58 -2.55 8.80
N LEU A 86 -3.00 -2.23 7.64
CA LEU A 86 -3.74 -2.06 6.39
C LEU A 86 -4.40 -3.35 5.90
N ALA A 87 -3.70 -4.50 5.97
CA ALA A 87 -4.28 -5.79 5.62
C ALA A 87 -5.49 -6.13 6.51
N ASN A 88 -5.38 -5.88 7.81
CA ASN A 88 -6.47 -6.04 8.77
C ASN A 88 -7.61 -5.05 8.52
N LEU A 89 -7.26 -3.79 8.26
CA LEU A 89 -8.22 -2.74 7.91
C LEU A 89 -9.04 -3.16 6.70
N PHE A 90 -8.39 -3.56 5.60
CA PHE A 90 -9.06 -3.99 4.37
C PHE A 90 -9.90 -5.26 4.57
N GLY A 91 -9.54 -6.11 5.53
CA GLY A 91 -10.34 -7.28 5.91
C GLY A 91 -11.61 -6.97 6.70
N SER A 92 -11.82 -5.72 7.14
CA SER A 92 -13.00 -5.32 7.93
C SER A 92 -14.30 -5.41 7.13
N ASP A 93 -15.34 -5.99 7.73
CA ASP A 93 -16.69 -6.03 7.15
C ASP A 93 -17.30 -4.65 6.91
N GLY A 94 -16.74 -3.59 7.52
CA GLY A 94 -17.17 -2.22 7.30
C GLY A 94 -17.10 -1.77 5.83
N TRP A 95 -16.22 -2.37 5.03
CA TRP A 95 -16.07 -2.04 3.60
C TRP A 95 -17.27 -2.45 2.74
N HIS A 96 -18.14 -3.36 3.19
CA HIS A 96 -19.37 -3.72 2.47
C HIS A 96 -20.31 -2.51 2.26
N ARG A 97 -20.20 -1.49 3.11
CA ARG A 97 -20.98 -0.24 3.00
C ARG A 97 -20.43 0.74 1.96
N VAL A 98 -19.21 0.51 1.48
CA VAL A 98 -18.48 1.34 0.51
C VAL A 98 -17.76 0.44 -0.51
N PRO A 99 -18.49 -0.33 -1.33
CA PRO A 99 -17.98 -1.51 -2.06
C PRO A 99 -16.91 -1.21 -3.12
N ASN A 100 -16.70 0.05 -3.48
CA ASN A 100 -15.68 0.46 -4.45
C ASN A 100 -14.32 0.78 -3.81
N LEU A 101 -14.22 0.71 -2.49
CA LEU A 101 -13.03 1.07 -1.70
C LEU A 101 -12.67 -0.08 -0.76
N GLY A 102 -11.37 -0.35 -0.60
CA GLY A 102 -10.90 -1.37 0.34
C GLY A 102 -11.58 -2.74 0.17
N GLY A 103 -11.74 -3.46 1.29
CA GLY A 103 -12.37 -4.78 1.30
C GLY A 103 -11.40 -5.93 0.99
N THR A 104 -11.97 -7.13 0.87
CA THR A 104 -11.23 -8.41 0.81
C THR A 104 -10.19 -8.49 -0.30
N ARG A 105 -10.46 -7.86 -1.47
CA ARG A 105 -9.49 -7.79 -2.57
C ARG A 105 -8.23 -7.01 -2.18
N TRP A 106 -8.39 -5.85 -1.55
CA TRP A 106 -7.27 -5.07 -1.05
C TRP A 106 -6.56 -5.75 0.12
N ALA A 107 -7.29 -6.50 0.95
CA ALA A 107 -6.67 -7.31 2.01
C ALA A 107 -5.77 -8.40 1.41
N ALA A 108 -6.20 -9.06 0.34
CA ALA A 108 -5.38 -10.03 -0.37
C ALA A 108 -4.13 -9.38 -0.99
N ILE A 109 -4.28 -8.23 -1.65
CA ILE A 109 -3.14 -7.48 -2.20
C ILE A 109 -2.15 -7.11 -1.08
N ALA A 110 -2.63 -6.59 0.05
CA ALA A 110 -1.79 -6.23 1.18
C ALA A 110 -0.99 -7.43 1.73
N LYS A 111 -1.63 -8.60 1.84
CA LYS A 111 -0.95 -9.84 2.24
C LYS A 111 0.11 -10.29 1.22
N SER A 112 -0.17 -10.18 -0.07
CA SER A 112 0.83 -10.48 -1.10
C SER A 112 2.02 -9.51 -1.04
N VAL A 113 1.78 -8.22 -0.75
CA VAL A 113 2.86 -7.25 -0.55
C VAL A 113 3.69 -7.57 0.70
N GLN A 114 3.09 -8.05 1.79
CA GLN A 114 3.84 -8.53 2.95
C GLN A 114 4.73 -9.72 2.58
N ALA A 115 4.17 -10.73 1.89
CA ALA A 115 4.94 -11.88 1.43
C ALA A 115 6.09 -11.49 0.49
N LEU A 116 5.90 -10.46 -0.35
CA LEU A 116 6.97 -9.91 -1.18
C LEU A 116 8.06 -9.26 -0.31
N GLY A 117 7.69 -8.53 0.74
CA GLY A 117 8.65 -7.98 1.69
C GLY A 117 9.48 -9.06 2.38
N ASP A 118 8.83 -10.13 2.82
CA ASP A 118 9.51 -11.28 3.45
C ASP A 118 10.48 -11.96 2.48
N ALA A 119 10.09 -12.15 1.22
CA ALA A 119 10.94 -12.73 0.18
C ALA A 119 12.18 -11.87 -0.12
N ILE A 120 12.02 -10.54 -0.16
CA ILE A 120 13.13 -9.60 -0.36
C ILE A 120 14.13 -9.70 0.80
N ASP A 121 13.64 -9.66 2.05
CA ASP A 121 14.51 -9.72 3.23
C ASP A 121 15.23 -11.08 3.36
N GLN A 122 14.61 -12.16 2.87
CA GLN A 122 15.23 -13.49 2.78
C GLN A 122 16.15 -13.66 1.56
N LYS A 123 16.23 -12.66 0.67
CA LYS A 123 16.98 -12.71 -0.60
C LYS A 123 16.53 -13.85 -1.52
N ASP A 124 15.24 -14.20 -1.47
CA ASP A 124 14.64 -15.16 -2.41
C ASP A 124 14.25 -14.44 -3.71
N GLU A 125 15.19 -14.37 -4.64
CA GLU A 125 15.00 -13.69 -5.93
C GLU A 125 13.88 -14.32 -6.77
N ALA A 126 13.70 -15.64 -6.69
CA ALA A 126 12.68 -16.36 -7.45
C ALA A 126 11.27 -16.03 -6.94
N ALA A 127 11.07 -16.07 -5.63
CA ALA A 127 9.81 -15.66 -5.01
C ALA A 127 9.55 -14.16 -5.23
N THR A 128 10.58 -13.32 -5.09
CA THR A 128 10.49 -11.88 -5.32
C THR A 128 9.99 -11.56 -6.73
N GLY A 129 10.64 -12.11 -7.77
CA GLY A 129 10.24 -11.88 -9.16
C GLY A 129 8.83 -12.37 -9.46
N LYS A 130 8.47 -13.57 -8.95
CA LYS A 130 7.11 -14.12 -9.10
C LYS A 130 6.05 -13.23 -8.46
N LEU A 131 6.25 -12.83 -7.21
CA LEU A 131 5.29 -12.01 -6.46
C LEU A 131 5.11 -10.63 -7.07
N ILE A 132 6.16 -10.00 -7.62
CA ILE A 132 6.04 -8.72 -8.33
C ILE A 132 5.05 -8.84 -9.50
N GLU A 133 5.19 -9.87 -10.34
CA GLU A 133 4.32 -10.07 -11.49
C GLU A 133 2.90 -10.45 -11.07
N GLU A 134 2.74 -11.30 -10.06
CA GLU A 134 1.43 -11.66 -9.52
C GLU A 134 0.70 -10.44 -8.96
N ILE A 135 1.37 -9.62 -8.12
CA ILE A 135 0.78 -8.42 -7.51
C ILE A 135 0.32 -7.43 -8.57
N ARG A 136 1.10 -7.21 -9.64
CA ARG A 136 0.71 -6.34 -10.77
C ARG A 136 -0.62 -6.73 -11.39
N LEU A 137 -0.89 -8.04 -11.49
CA LEU A 137 -2.08 -8.60 -12.12
C LEU A 137 -3.25 -8.81 -11.14
N MET A 138 -3.04 -8.61 -9.84
CA MET A 138 -4.10 -8.71 -8.85
C MET A 138 -5.20 -7.68 -9.12
N HIS A 139 -6.44 -8.16 -9.09
CA HIS A 139 -7.62 -7.33 -9.26
C HIS A 139 -8.06 -6.73 -7.93
N HIS A 140 -8.33 -5.43 -7.94
CA HIS A 140 -9.07 -4.74 -6.88
C HIS A 140 -10.51 -4.46 -7.35
N ASN A 141 -11.21 -3.53 -6.68
CA ASN A 141 -12.65 -3.30 -6.90
C ASN A 141 -12.97 -2.73 -8.30
N THR A 142 -12.02 -2.10 -8.98
CA THR A 142 -12.25 -1.29 -10.19
C THR A 142 -11.21 -1.50 -11.30
N GLY A 143 -10.32 -2.49 -11.17
CA GLY A 143 -9.25 -2.75 -12.13
C GLY A 143 -8.11 -3.58 -11.53
N THR A 144 -6.95 -3.51 -12.15
CA THR A 144 -5.72 -4.17 -11.67
C THR A 144 -4.79 -3.20 -10.93
N VAL A 145 -3.91 -3.73 -10.08
CA VAL A 145 -2.83 -2.95 -9.43
C VAL A 145 -2.01 -2.19 -10.47
N LYS A 146 -1.64 -2.86 -11.57
CA LYS A 146 -0.91 -2.26 -12.70
C LYS A 146 -1.64 -1.03 -13.27
N ASP A 147 -2.92 -1.17 -13.59
CA ASP A 147 -3.70 -0.08 -14.20
C ASP A 147 -3.86 1.10 -13.24
N LYS A 148 -4.07 0.81 -11.95
CA LYS A 148 -4.21 1.86 -10.94
C LYS A 148 -2.91 2.64 -10.74
N LEU A 149 -1.77 1.96 -10.65
CA LEU A 149 -0.46 2.63 -10.59
C LEU A 149 -0.18 3.47 -11.84
N ALA A 150 -0.47 2.94 -13.03
CA ALA A 150 -0.31 3.67 -14.28
C ALA A 150 -1.16 4.94 -14.30
N LYS A 151 -2.43 4.86 -13.88
CA LYS A 151 -3.35 6.00 -13.77
C LYS A 151 -2.83 7.06 -12.78
N LEU A 152 -2.35 6.65 -11.61
CA LEU A 152 -1.82 7.56 -10.59
C LEU A 152 -0.56 8.29 -11.09
N LYS A 153 0.33 7.57 -11.77
CA LYS A 153 1.53 8.16 -12.39
C LYS A 153 1.18 9.13 -13.52
N ALA A 154 0.15 8.84 -14.31
CA ALA A 154 -0.27 9.69 -15.42
C ALA A 154 -0.95 10.99 -14.97
N LYS A 155 -1.63 10.99 -13.82
CA LYS A 155 -2.30 12.17 -13.24
C LYS A 155 -1.35 13.24 -12.69
N ARG A 156 -0.04 12.98 -12.70
CA ARG A 156 1.03 13.88 -12.22
C ARG A 156 1.43 14.95 -13.26
N ARG A 157 0.60 15.19 -14.28
CA ARG A 157 0.89 16.12 -15.38
C ARG A 157 0.23 17.48 -15.13
#